data_AF-A0A937KBK3-F1
#
_entry.id   AF-A0A937KBK3-F1
#
_cell.length_a   1.000
_cell.length_b   1.000
_cell.length_c   1.000
_cell.angle_alpha   90.00
_cell.angle_beta   90.00
_cell.angle_gamma   90.00
#
_symmetry.space_group_name_H-M   'P 1'
#
loop_
_entity.id
_entity.type
_entity.pdbx_description
1 polymer ?
#
loop_
_entity_poly.entity_id
_entity_poly.type
_entity_poly.pdbx_seq_one_letter_code
_entity_poly.pdbx_strand_id
1 'polypeptide(L)' 'MTTQIKSKGIRTIHIVKESESLTTIAREFYGNPSLWKHIYEANIDKIKGPNNIKTGQKLIIPNLPK' A
#
# COMPACT_ATOMS: atom_id res chain seq x y z
N MET A 1 15.20 4.78 -20.07
CA MET A 1 14.53 6.10 -19.97
C MET A 1 13.90 6.17 -18.60
N THR A 2 14.62 6.68 -17.61
CA THR A 2 14.23 6.60 -16.19
C THR A 2 14.14 8.01 -15.65
N THR A 3 12.99 8.65 -15.87
CA THR A 3 12.75 10.00 -15.35
C THR A 3 12.47 9.90 -13.86
N GLN A 4 13.46 10.26 -13.05
CA GLN A 4 13.29 10.62 -11.65
C GLN A 4 12.49 11.92 -11.58
N ILE A 5 11.24 11.82 -11.13
CA ILE A 5 10.45 13.00 -10.76
C ILE A 5 10.62 13.18 -9.25
N LYS A 6 11.31 14.25 -8.83
CA LYS A 6 11.29 14.72 -7.44
C LYS A 6 9.82 15.04 -7.07
N SER A 7 9.15 14.19 -6.30
CA SER A 7 7.79 14.47 -5.83
C SER A 7 7.70 14.42 -4.30
N LYS A 8 7.51 15.60 -3.73
CA LYS A 8 7.13 15.86 -2.34
C LYS A 8 5.89 15.01 -2.02
N GLY A 9 6.05 13.93 -1.23
CA GLY A 9 4.99 12.95 -0.95
C GLY A 9 5.11 11.67 -1.78
N ILE A 10 6.17 10.88 -1.56
CA ILE A 10 6.38 9.62 -2.26
C ILE A 10 5.34 8.61 -1.75
N ARG A 11 4.50 8.12 -2.66
CA ARG A 11 3.61 6.98 -2.44
C ARG A 11 4.04 5.86 -3.39
N THR A 12 4.26 4.67 -2.87
CA THR A 12 4.64 3.51 -3.67
C THR A 12 3.40 2.81 -4.17
N ILE A 13 3.39 2.34 -5.42
CA ILE A 13 2.30 1.50 -5.91
C ILE A 13 2.74 0.05 -5.81
N HIS A 14 2.05 -0.74 -4.99
CA HIS A 14 2.27 -2.18 -4.85
C HIS A 14 1.20 -2.96 -5.61
N ILE A 15 1.60 -4.03 -6.29
CA ILE A 15 0.66 -4.97 -6.91
C ILE A 15 0.54 -6.15 -5.96
N VAL A 16 -0.67 -6.36 -5.41
CA VAL A 16 -0.96 -7.46 -4.48
C VAL A 16 -0.63 -8.80 -5.15
N LYS A 17 0.23 -9.59 -4.53
CA LYS A 17 0.56 -10.95 -4.97
C LYS A 17 -0.42 -11.96 -4.36
N GLU A 18 -0.37 -13.18 -4.87
CA GLU A 18 -1.22 -14.26 -4.36
C GLU A 18 -0.95 -14.48 -2.88
N SER A 19 -2.03 -14.60 -2.10
CA SER A 19 -2.00 -14.79 -0.64
C SER A 19 -1.44 -13.62 0.20
N GLU A 20 -1.27 -12.43 -0.37
CA GLU A 20 -0.96 -11.23 0.41
C GLU A 20 -2.20 -10.58 1.02
N SER A 21 -2.00 -9.98 2.20
CA SER A 21 -3.00 -9.17 2.90
C SER A 21 -2.45 -7.79 3.23
N LEU A 22 -3.31 -6.84 3.61
CA LEU A 22 -2.86 -5.50 4.01
C LEU A 22 -1.84 -5.55 5.16
N THR A 23 -1.94 -6.52 6.05
CA THR A 23 -1.01 -6.71 7.17
C THR A 23 0.34 -7.26 6.72
N THR A 24 0.38 -8.19 5.77
CA THR A 24 1.67 -8.68 5.23
C THR A 24 2.38 -7.58 4.45
N ILE A 25 1.64 -6.81 3.66
CA ILE A 25 2.17 -5.66 2.91
C ILE A 25 2.67 -4.59 3.89
N ALA A 26 1.90 -4.24 4.92
CA ALA A 26 2.34 -3.28 5.94
C ALA A 26 3.61 -3.72 6.66
N ARG A 27 3.75 -5.01 6.95
CA ARG A 27 4.98 -5.57 7.52
C ARG A 27 6.17 -5.45 6.56
N GLU A 28 5.97 -5.69 5.26
CA GLU A 28 7.05 -5.59 4.26
C GLU A 28 7.50 -4.14 4.05
N PHE A 29 6.55 -3.20 3.95
CA PHE A 29 6.87 -1.80 3.62
C PHE A 29 7.22 -0.95 4.85
N TYR A 30 6.59 -1.21 6.00
CA TYR A 30 6.79 -0.41 7.21
C TYR A 30 7.49 -1.15 8.35
N GLY A 31 7.73 -2.46 8.20
CA GLY A 31 8.22 -3.31 9.30
C GLY A 31 7.17 -3.60 10.38
N ASN A 32 5.97 -3.01 10.30
CA ASN A 32 4.93 -3.15 11.31
C ASN A 32 3.58 -3.54 10.70
N PRO A 33 3.06 -4.75 10.97
CA PRO A 33 1.79 -5.19 10.41
C PRO A 33 0.61 -4.36 10.87
N SER A 34 0.66 -3.73 12.05
CA SER A 34 -0.43 -2.89 12.59
C SER A 34 -0.69 -1.60 11.79
N LEU A 35 0.25 -1.23 10.90
CA LEU A 35 0.15 -0.06 10.05
C LEU A 35 -0.63 -0.32 8.74
N TRP A 36 -1.25 -1.50 8.62
CA TRP A 36 -2.16 -1.85 7.53
C TRP A 36 -3.30 -0.83 7.36
N LYS A 37 -3.73 -0.17 8.44
CA LYS A 37 -4.79 0.85 8.43
C LYS A 37 -4.45 2.02 7.52
N HIS A 38 -3.19 2.47 7.50
CA HIS A 38 -2.76 3.56 6.62
C HIS A 38 -2.83 3.18 5.14
N ILE A 39 -2.51 1.92 4.82
CA ILE A 39 -2.68 1.40 3.45
C ILE A 39 -4.16 1.36 3.11
N TYR A 40 -5.01 0.90 4.03
CA TYR A 40 -6.46 0.86 3.80
C TYR A 40 -7.02 2.27 3.56
N GLU A 41 -6.70 3.23 4.43
CA GLU A 41 -7.15 4.63 4.33
C GLU A 41 -6.74 5.26 3.00
N ALA A 42 -5.50 5.02 2.54
CA ALA A 42 -4.99 5.53 1.27
C ALA A 42 -5.65 4.88 0.03
N ASN A 43 -6.41 3.79 0.20
CA ASN A 43 -7.07 3.05 -0.86
C ASN A 43 -8.56 2.82 -0.59
N ILE A 44 -9.18 3.54 0.34
CA ILE A 44 -10.59 3.34 0.71
C ILE A 44 -11.53 3.62 -0.47
N ASP A 45 -11.08 4.44 -1.41
CA ASP A 45 -11.72 4.70 -2.70
C ASP A 45 -11.74 3.46 -3.62
N LYS A 46 -10.77 2.55 -3.47
CA LYS A 46 -10.59 1.35 -4.30
C LYS A 46 -10.95 0.05 -3.58
N ILE A 47 -10.90 0.04 -2.26
CA ILE A 47 -11.09 -1.15 -1.43
C ILE A 47 -12.33 -0.94 -0.55
N LYS A 48 -13.40 -1.68 -0.85
CA LYS A 48 -14.66 -1.59 -0.07
C LYS A 48 -14.56 -2.11 1.36
N GLY A 49 -13.50 -2.85 1.70
CA GLY A 49 -13.27 -3.34 3.06
C GLY A 49 -11.88 -3.97 3.21
N PRO A 50 -11.29 -3.98 4.41
CA PRO A 50 -9.89 -4.35 4.63
C PRO A 50 -9.54 -5.79 4.21
N ASN A 51 -10.53 -6.68 4.17
CA ASN A 51 -10.37 -8.07 3.71
C ASN A 51 -10.75 -8.26 2.23
N ASN A 52 -11.22 -7.21 1.56
CA ASN A 52 -11.68 -7.27 0.16
C ASN A 52 -10.58 -6.78 -0.79
N ILE A 53 -9.43 -7.41 -0.70
CA ILE A 53 -8.27 -7.17 -1.56
C ILE A 53 -8.08 -8.38 -2.46
N LYS A 54 -7.84 -8.13 -3.74
CA LYS A 54 -7.65 -9.18 -4.74
C LYS A 54 -6.21 -9.20 -5.24
N THR A 55 -5.72 -10.39 -5.57
CA THR A 55 -4.48 -10.56 -6.31
C THR A 55 -4.50 -9.72 -7.59
N GLY A 56 -3.37 -9.07 -7.90
CA GLY A 56 -3.22 -8.19 -9.06
C GLY A 56 -3.74 -6.77 -8.84
N GLN A 57 -4.35 -6.47 -7.69
CA GLN A 57 -4.84 -5.14 -7.38
C GLN A 57 -3.69 -4.18 -7.08
N LYS A 58 -3.76 -2.97 -7.63
CA LYS A 58 -2.78 -1.90 -7.37
C LYS A 58 -3.17 -1.12 -6.11
N LEU A 59 -2.33 -1.20 -5.09
CA LEU A 59 -2.49 -0.49 -3.83
C LEU A 59 -1.48 0.64 -3.70
N ILE A 60 -1.95 1.77 -3.19
CA ILE A 60 -1.14 2.91 -2.81
C ILE A 60 -0.60 2.65 -1.41
N ILE A 61 0.72 2.60 -1.27
CA ILE A 61 1.42 2.51 0.01
C ILE A 61 1.91 3.92 0.35
N PRO A 62 1.21 4.65 1.26
CA PRO A 62 1.63 5.99 1.65
C PRO A 62 2.92 5.92 2.47
N ASN A 63 3.78 6.94 2.37
CA ASN A 63 4.87 7.04 3.34
C ASN A 63 4.30 7.51 4.68
N LEU A 64 4.77 6.92 5.78
CA LEU A 64 4.38 7.37 7.11
C LEU A 64 4.98 8.76 7.37
N PRO A 65 4.23 9.66 8.04
CA PRO A 65 4.84 10.90 8.54
C PRO A 65 6.00 10.53 9.47
N LYS A 66 7.12 11.26 9.33
CA LYS A 66 8.28 11.14 10.22
C LYS A 66 7.95 11.61 11.62
#